data_AF-M6WB93-F1
#
_entry.id   AF-M6WB93-F1
#
_cell.length_a   1.000
_cell.length_b   1.000
_cell.length_c   1.000
_cell.angle_alpha   90.00
_cell.angle_beta   90.00
_cell.angle_gamma   90.00
#
_symmetry.space_group_name_H-M   'P 1'
#
loop_
_entity.id
_entity.type
_entity.pdbx_description
1 polymer ?
#
loop_
_entity_poly.entity_id
_entity_poly.type
_entity_poly.pdbx_seq_one_letter_code
_entity_poly.pdbx_strand_id
1 'polypeptide(L)'
;MNSATESIKDTLELIRPYLPSAIVRRLADANESKLQRSQSFEGAVLFFDVVGFTPTTLALAAKGTRGIDALQTVLSNYYTSLLKHLSQWGGAVYQFAGDSVLVSFEKQKDETDAEAALRVVNCALGIFNSISEYSSNELLGETVNLPARVGLAYGVYQEFILGEQDRFLRAVIAGTPVDQSISAEKLASSGDIILSSELWNLLPTSKTGENINSDFHRLIDCEKCENIIPLPSRSAAEERISDERFFKRCKRFIVPELYQRVTNIHKAFSGDYREVASVFVRIDSPLESNADSKNFNNFFTYVQSVATSCSGTFVLTDLSDKGGVFSVLFGAPAALENKEALAGRFAIRLLEGASNYPAAKNLQIGISTGMAYCGDLGAPFRKDFTAIGEMMNIAARLATLSGYSGVLIDFQTKSKLAKSFSFHEVGDVELKGVSGAKKIFQLTSEQKNIPGLLIQYRDKMIGRKEELDRLHKMLDTSSEKGGVVCRIIADAGIGKSRLTNTFIDQAYDRNVEILIGYCYPYEKFTPFYPWKELLSLFLGIFEDDSLETRVSKAEKALYNLNSFDIAWAKALVALMGVPVQEDPLTREIDRKQKTKDFSKSSSACYRNVQTRSHWRWSSKTFIGSTNFPAAF
;
A
#
# COMPACT_ATOMS: atom_id res chain seq x y z
N MET A 1 -4.17 32.29 -16.64
CA MET A 1 -3.08 32.07 -15.67
C MET A 1 -3.61 31.95 -14.25
N ASN A 2 -4.52 32.81 -13.78
CA ASN A 2 -5.09 32.72 -12.41
C ASN A 2 -5.77 31.38 -12.06
N SER A 3 -6.51 30.76 -12.98
CA SER A 3 -7.23 29.50 -12.69
C SER A 3 -6.33 28.27 -12.49
N ALA A 4 -5.16 28.22 -13.15
CA ALA A 4 -4.22 27.11 -12.99
C ALA A 4 -3.44 27.22 -11.67
N THR A 5 -3.10 28.45 -11.29
CA THR A 5 -2.41 28.74 -10.02
C THR A 5 -3.32 28.53 -8.82
N GLU A 6 -4.61 28.90 -8.92
CA GLU A 6 -5.64 28.58 -7.92
C GLU A 6 -5.81 27.06 -7.76
N SER A 7 -5.91 26.32 -8.86
CA SER A 7 -6.02 24.85 -8.82
C SER A 7 -4.80 24.15 -8.19
N ILE A 8 -3.58 24.66 -8.42
CA ILE A 8 -2.36 24.13 -7.76
C ILE A 8 -2.41 24.40 -6.26
N LYS A 9 -2.79 25.62 -5.87
CA LYS A 9 -2.89 26.03 -4.47
C LYS A 9 -3.85 25.13 -3.69
N ASP A 10 -5.07 24.95 -4.21
CA ASP A 10 -6.11 24.12 -3.59
C ASP A 10 -5.64 22.66 -3.45
N THR A 11 -5.01 22.12 -4.49
CA THR A 11 -4.50 20.75 -4.47
C THR A 11 -3.38 20.59 -3.44
N LEU A 12 -2.49 21.59 -3.34
CA LEU A 12 -1.37 21.56 -2.40
C LEU A 12 -1.85 21.62 -0.95
N GLU A 13 -2.87 22.41 -0.65
CA GLU A 13 -3.53 22.46 0.67
C GLU A 13 -4.12 21.09 1.05
N LEU A 14 -4.60 20.31 0.08
CA LEU A 14 -5.13 18.96 0.33
C LEU A 14 -4.05 17.91 0.56
N ILE A 15 -2.91 17.97 -0.14
CA ILE A 15 -1.85 16.94 -0.05
C ILE A 15 -0.82 17.22 1.06
N ARG A 16 -0.55 18.50 1.38
CA ARG A 16 0.47 18.89 2.37
C ARG A 16 0.29 18.23 3.75
N PRO A 17 -0.93 18.01 4.27
CA PRO A 17 -1.12 17.32 5.54
C PRO A 17 -0.56 15.88 5.58
N TYR A 18 -0.34 15.23 4.44
CA TYR A 18 0.23 13.88 4.37
C TYR A 18 1.77 13.86 4.39
N LEU A 19 2.41 15.02 4.54
CA LEU A 19 3.86 15.14 4.59
C LEU A 19 4.32 15.58 5.98
N PRO A 20 5.46 15.06 6.47
CA PRO A 20 6.11 15.61 7.65
C PRO A 20 6.47 17.08 7.43
N SER A 21 6.25 17.92 8.45
CA SER A 21 6.53 19.36 8.37
C SER A 21 8.01 19.65 8.06
N ALA A 22 8.93 18.81 8.55
CA ALA A 22 10.36 18.90 8.25
C ALA A 22 10.67 18.71 6.75
N ILE A 23 10.01 17.74 6.10
CA ILE A 23 10.12 17.54 4.65
C ILE A 23 9.55 18.72 3.89
N VAL A 24 8.37 19.22 4.28
CA VAL A 24 7.76 20.40 3.64
C VAL A 24 8.71 21.61 3.70
N ARG A 25 9.39 21.83 4.84
CA ARG A 25 10.40 22.90 4.99
C ARG A 25 11.59 22.70 4.05
N ARG A 26 12.19 21.51 4.00
CA ARG A 26 13.31 21.19 3.09
C ARG A 26 12.91 21.34 1.62
N LEU A 27 11.72 20.88 1.25
CA LEU A 27 11.19 21.03 -0.11
C LEU A 27 10.94 22.50 -0.50
N ALA A 28 10.65 23.35 0.49
CA ALA A 28 10.41 24.77 0.29
C ALA A 28 11.71 25.58 0.17
N ASP A 29 12.88 25.05 0.53
CA ASP A 29 14.15 25.74 0.34
C ASP A 29 14.53 25.81 -1.16
N ALA A 30 14.81 27.02 -1.66
CA ALA A 30 15.15 27.29 -3.07
C ALA A 30 16.57 26.87 -3.44
N ASN A 31 17.48 26.85 -2.45
CA ASN A 31 18.89 26.63 -2.70
C ASN A 31 19.23 25.13 -2.84
N GLU A 32 18.34 24.25 -2.40
CA GLU A 32 18.49 22.81 -2.61
C GLU A 32 17.98 22.40 -4.00
N SER A 33 18.89 22.39 -4.97
CA SER A 33 18.62 21.84 -6.31
C SER A 33 18.27 20.35 -6.29
N LYS A 34 18.65 19.62 -5.23
CA LYS A 34 18.37 18.18 -5.02
C LYS A 34 18.06 17.94 -3.54
N LEU A 35 16.92 17.31 -3.26
CA LEU A 35 16.63 16.76 -1.94
C LEU A 35 17.64 15.65 -1.65
N GLN A 36 18.33 15.74 -0.51
CA GLN A 36 19.29 14.72 -0.10
C GLN A 36 18.57 13.39 0.18
N ARG A 37 19.19 12.26 -0.22
CA ARG A 37 18.59 10.92 -0.04
C ARG A 37 18.82 10.36 1.35
N SER A 38 19.87 10.82 2.03
CA SER A 38 20.18 10.51 3.42
C SER A 38 20.81 11.75 4.04
N GLN A 39 20.42 12.07 5.28
CA GLN A 39 20.95 13.19 6.05
C GLN A 39 20.98 12.83 7.54
N SER A 40 22.04 13.24 8.23
CA SER A 40 22.19 13.07 9.68
C SER A 40 21.63 14.27 10.43
N PHE A 41 20.91 14.02 11.52
CA PHE A 41 20.37 15.02 12.41
C PHE A 41 20.75 14.70 13.85
N GLU A 42 20.97 15.74 14.64
CA GLU A 42 21.12 15.66 16.09
C GLU A 42 19.86 16.23 16.75
N GLY A 43 19.37 15.59 17.79
CA GLY A 43 18.19 16.06 18.51
C GLY A 43 17.47 14.94 19.26
N ALA A 44 16.21 15.18 19.61
CA ALA A 44 15.40 14.21 20.34
C ALA A 44 14.39 13.50 19.42
N VAL A 45 14.09 12.25 19.74
CA VAL A 45 13.00 11.49 19.15
C VAL A 45 12.01 11.15 20.26
N LEU A 46 10.73 11.40 19.99
CA LEU A 46 9.62 11.08 20.86
C LEU A 46 8.72 10.06 20.17
N PHE A 47 8.47 8.96 20.88
CA PHE A 47 7.48 7.97 20.52
C PHE A 47 6.29 8.10 21.47
N PHE A 48 5.11 8.30 20.90
CA PHE A 48 3.86 8.48 21.62
C PHE A 48 2.91 7.35 21.25
N ASP A 49 2.36 6.66 22.24
CA ASP A 49 1.38 5.59 22.01
C ASP A 49 0.09 5.85 22.78
N VAL A 50 -1.07 5.52 22.17
CA VAL A 50 -2.37 5.62 22.82
C VAL A 50 -2.82 4.26 23.33
N VAL A 51 -2.93 4.14 24.64
CA VAL A 51 -3.28 2.89 25.31
C VAL A 51 -4.76 2.57 25.11
N GLY A 52 -5.06 1.33 24.75
CA GLY A 52 -6.46 0.84 24.64
C GLY A 52 -7.23 1.42 23.44
N PHE A 53 -6.54 2.07 22.51
CA PHE A 53 -7.14 2.72 21.36
C PHE A 53 -7.78 1.72 20.38
N THR A 54 -7.08 0.62 20.05
CA THR A 54 -7.61 -0.39 19.12
C THR A 54 -8.92 -1.04 19.65
N PRO A 55 -9.00 -1.53 20.91
CA PRO A 55 -10.25 -2.04 21.47
C PRO A 55 -11.40 -1.02 21.44
N THR A 56 -11.12 0.24 21.79
CA THR A 56 -12.11 1.33 21.78
C THR A 56 -12.62 1.61 20.36
N THR A 57 -11.71 1.65 19.39
CA THR A 57 -12.04 1.83 17.98
C THR A 57 -12.95 0.72 17.47
N LEU A 58 -12.68 -0.53 17.84
CA LEU A 58 -13.50 -1.68 17.46
C LEU A 58 -14.88 -1.64 18.12
N ALA A 59 -14.97 -1.27 19.39
CA ALA A 59 -16.24 -1.14 20.12
C ALA A 59 -17.14 -0.06 19.49
N LEU A 60 -16.57 1.09 19.15
CA LEU A 60 -17.30 2.18 18.49
C LEU A 60 -17.66 1.80 17.04
N ALA A 61 -16.74 1.23 16.27
CA ALA A 61 -17.02 0.83 14.89
C ALA A 61 -18.13 -0.23 14.79
N ALA A 62 -18.26 -1.11 15.78
CA ALA A 62 -19.34 -2.09 15.88
C ALA A 62 -20.74 -1.45 16.02
N LYS A 63 -20.83 -0.18 16.46
CA LYS A 63 -22.10 0.59 16.54
C LYS A 63 -22.56 1.15 15.17
N GLY A 64 -21.92 0.74 14.08
CA GLY A 64 -22.28 1.14 12.72
C GLY A 64 -21.83 2.56 12.37
N THR A 65 -22.48 3.19 11.39
CA THR A 65 -22.07 4.50 10.83
C THR A 65 -21.94 5.60 11.87
N ARG A 66 -22.88 5.68 12.82
CA ARG A 66 -22.83 6.66 13.92
C ARG A 66 -21.60 6.49 14.81
N GLY A 67 -21.17 5.25 15.02
CA GLY A 67 -19.97 4.94 15.80
C GLY A 67 -18.68 5.34 15.08
N ILE A 68 -18.65 5.17 13.76
CA ILE A 68 -17.53 5.59 12.91
C ILE A 68 -17.40 7.11 12.89
N ASP A 69 -18.50 7.84 12.72
CA ASP A 69 -18.49 9.32 12.70
C ASP A 69 -18.04 9.89 14.06
N ALA A 70 -18.55 9.30 15.15
CA ALA A 70 -18.18 9.67 16.52
C ALA A 70 -16.70 9.40 16.79
N LEU A 71 -16.20 8.23 16.39
CA LEU A 71 -14.79 7.86 16.47
C LEU A 71 -13.93 8.87 15.70
N GLN A 72 -14.25 9.13 14.44
CA GLN A 72 -13.47 10.04 13.60
C GLN A 72 -13.38 11.46 14.22
N THR A 73 -14.49 11.96 14.76
CA THR A 73 -14.53 13.28 15.41
C THR A 73 -13.61 13.34 16.62
N VAL A 74 -13.68 12.34 17.51
CA VAL A 74 -12.90 12.32 18.74
C VAL A 74 -11.43 12.10 18.46
N LEU A 75 -11.10 11.19 17.55
CA LEU A 75 -9.73 10.99 17.09
C LEU A 75 -9.15 12.26 16.49
N SER A 76 -9.91 12.92 15.60
CA SER A 76 -9.43 14.14 14.96
C SER A 76 -9.18 15.25 15.99
N ASN A 77 -10.06 15.43 16.97
CA ASN A 77 -9.89 16.43 18.02
C ASN A 77 -8.70 16.11 18.93
N TYR A 78 -8.58 14.85 19.35
CA TYR A 78 -7.47 14.36 20.17
C TYR A 78 -6.12 14.60 19.51
N TYR A 79 -5.94 14.12 18.26
CA TYR A 79 -4.70 14.33 17.51
C TYR A 79 -4.51 15.80 17.14
N THR A 80 -5.57 16.58 16.91
CA THR A 80 -5.43 18.03 16.66
C THR A 80 -4.82 18.73 17.87
N SER A 81 -5.26 18.42 19.09
CA SER A 81 -4.69 19.00 20.31
C SER A 81 -3.22 18.57 20.50
N LEU A 82 -2.96 17.25 20.42
CA LEU A 82 -1.62 16.68 20.56
C LEU A 82 -0.63 17.24 19.54
N LEU A 83 -0.97 17.18 18.24
CA LEU A 83 -0.07 17.60 17.17
C LEU A 83 0.14 19.12 17.17
N LYS A 84 -0.85 19.90 17.60
CA LYS A 84 -0.71 21.35 17.77
C LYS A 84 0.33 21.64 18.86
N HIS A 85 0.20 21.01 20.02
CA HIS A 85 1.17 21.11 21.11
C HIS A 85 2.57 20.71 20.64
N LEU A 86 2.75 19.51 20.09
CA LEU A 86 4.06 19.04 19.60
C LEU A 86 4.68 20.02 18.58
N SER A 87 3.88 20.56 17.67
CA SER A 87 4.37 21.51 16.65
C SER A 87 4.84 22.85 17.24
N GLN A 88 4.22 23.33 18.32
CA GLN A 88 4.62 24.57 19.00
C GLN A 88 6.01 24.47 19.62
N TRP A 89 6.39 23.27 20.05
CA TRP A 89 7.71 22.94 20.60
C TRP A 89 8.71 22.49 19.53
N GLY A 90 8.34 22.60 18.25
CA GLY A 90 9.20 22.28 17.12
C GLY A 90 9.25 20.80 16.73
N GLY A 91 8.29 20.00 17.17
CA GLY A 91 8.16 18.60 16.77
C GLY A 91 7.66 18.44 15.33
N ALA A 92 8.35 17.60 14.56
CA ALA A 92 7.92 17.15 13.24
C ALA A 92 7.46 15.70 13.31
N VAL A 93 6.19 15.46 12.98
CA VAL A 93 5.62 14.10 12.97
C VAL A 93 5.96 13.40 11.65
N TYR A 94 6.78 12.36 11.75
CA TYR A 94 7.23 11.58 10.61
C TYR A 94 6.24 10.47 10.26
N GLN A 95 5.72 9.75 11.26
CA GLN A 95 5.00 8.50 11.03
C GLN A 95 3.85 8.36 12.01
N PHE A 96 2.72 7.86 11.50
CA PHE A 96 1.64 7.27 12.27
C PHE A 96 1.68 5.74 12.06
N ALA A 97 1.87 4.98 13.13
CA ALA A 97 1.95 3.52 13.08
C ALA A 97 0.77 2.92 13.86
N GLY A 98 -0.36 2.74 13.19
CA GLY A 98 -1.62 2.46 13.90
C GLY A 98 -2.04 3.69 14.71
N ASP A 99 -2.03 3.56 16.02
CA ASP A 99 -2.35 4.57 17.03
C ASP A 99 -1.12 5.35 17.56
N SER A 100 0.08 4.84 17.31
CA SER A 100 1.32 5.48 17.75
C SER A 100 1.82 6.56 16.79
N VAL A 101 2.56 7.54 17.33
CA VAL A 101 3.13 8.68 16.60
C VAL A 101 4.63 8.77 16.87
N LEU A 102 5.42 8.85 15.80
CA LEU A 102 6.86 9.09 15.86
C LEU A 102 7.16 10.54 15.49
N VAL A 103 7.82 11.24 16.41
CA VAL A 103 8.08 12.68 16.33
C VAL A 103 9.57 12.94 16.46
N SER A 104 10.10 13.78 15.58
CA SER A 104 11.49 14.23 15.61
C SER A 104 11.55 15.70 16.02
N PHE A 105 12.47 16.00 16.94
CA PHE A 105 12.81 17.34 17.40
C PHE A 105 14.26 17.62 17.03
N GLU A 106 14.47 18.16 15.84
CA GLU A 106 15.78 18.58 15.34
C GLU A 106 16.35 19.69 16.25
N LYS A 107 17.62 19.55 16.67
CA LYS A 107 18.37 20.58 17.40
C LYS A 107 18.53 21.82 16.52
N GLN A 108 18.30 23.01 17.08
CA GLN A 108 18.47 24.26 16.33
C GLN A 108 19.96 24.66 16.26
N LYS A 109 20.33 25.45 15.24
CA LYS A 109 21.74 25.86 15.03
C LYS A 109 22.34 26.62 16.22
N ASP A 110 21.51 27.41 16.89
CA ASP A 110 21.92 28.27 18.01
C ASP A 110 21.57 27.65 19.38
N GLU A 111 21.16 26.37 19.40
CA GLU A 111 20.74 25.64 20.59
C GLU A 111 21.81 24.63 21.02
N THR A 112 22.15 24.62 22.31
CA THR A 112 23.01 23.60 22.93
C THR A 112 22.25 22.28 23.14
N ASP A 113 22.96 21.17 23.36
CA ASP A 113 22.29 19.88 23.62
C ASP A 113 21.41 19.89 24.87
N ALA A 114 21.86 20.61 25.91
CA ALA A 114 21.09 20.76 27.15
C ALA A 114 19.81 21.59 26.93
N GLU A 115 19.88 22.67 26.14
CA GLU A 115 18.69 23.48 25.80
C GLU A 115 17.70 22.69 24.95
N ALA A 116 18.18 21.94 23.96
CA ALA A 116 17.36 21.05 23.13
C ALA A 116 16.68 19.97 23.97
N ALA A 117 17.44 19.30 24.85
CA ALA A 117 16.91 18.31 25.78
C ALA A 117 15.83 18.92 26.69
N LEU A 118 16.10 20.08 27.30
CA LEU A 118 15.17 20.75 28.20
C LEU A 118 13.88 21.17 27.48
N ARG A 119 13.98 21.72 26.26
CA ARG A 119 12.84 22.09 25.41
C ARG A 119 11.93 20.88 25.15
N VAL A 120 12.52 19.75 24.77
CA VAL A 120 11.75 18.55 24.42
C VAL A 120 11.13 17.90 25.66
N VAL A 121 11.83 17.90 26.79
CA VAL A 121 11.27 17.39 28.07
C VAL A 121 10.12 18.27 28.57
N ASN A 122 10.23 19.60 28.46
CA ASN A 122 9.13 20.51 28.77
C ASN A 122 7.94 20.31 27.83
N CYS A 123 8.18 20.04 26.55
CA CYS A 123 7.14 19.62 25.62
C CYS A 123 6.43 18.35 26.13
N ALA A 124 7.19 17.31 26.50
CA ALA A 124 6.63 16.04 26.97
C ALA A 124 5.76 16.21 28.24
N LEU A 125 6.23 16.98 29.23
CA LEU A 125 5.47 17.30 30.44
C LEU A 125 4.15 18.03 30.12
N GLY A 126 4.13 18.85 29.08
CA GLY A 126 2.93 19.55 28.62
C GLY A 126 1.91 18.70 27.85
N ILE A 127 2.30 17.51 27.34
CA ILE A 127 1.43 16.68 26.50
C ILE A 127 0.16 16.31 27.26
N PHE A 128 0.27 15.77 28.47
CA PHE A 128 -0.89 15.29 29.23
C PHE A 128 -1.86 16.41 29.61
N ASN A 129 -1.36 17.63 29.82
CA ASN A 129 -2.22 18.81 30.00
C ASN A 129 -3.01 19.12 28.72
N SER A 130 -2.36 19.05 27.55
CA SER A 130 -2.99 19.34 26.25
C SER A 130 -4.07 18.35 25.83
N ILE A 131 -4.00 17.10 26.30
CA ILE A 131 -4.96 16.04 25.97
C ILE A 131 -5.91 15.71 27.12
N SER A 132 -5.78 16.39 28.28
CA SER A 132 -6.55 16.10 29.49
C SER A 132 -8.07 16.18 29.28
N GLU A 133 -8.54 17.11 28.46
CA GLU A 133 -9.97 17.26 28.08
C GLU A 133 -10.54 16.03 27.37
N TYR A 134 -9.68 15.17 26.81
CA TYR A 134 -10.08 13.97 26.06
C TYR A 134 -9.91 12.67 26.83
N SER A 135 -9.47 12.75 28.09
CA SER A 135 -9.27 11.59 28.97
C SER A 135 -10.58 10.96 29.47
N SER A 136 -11.73 11.63 29.32
CA SER A 136 -13.03 11.11 29.75
C SER A 136 -14.18 11.65 28.89
N ASN A 137 -14.28 11.15 27.65
CA ASN A 137 -15.38 11.50 26.76
C ASN A 137 -16.48 10.45 26.80
N GLU A 138 -17.74 10.85 27.02
CA GLU A 138 -18.88 9.97 26.77
C GLU A 138 -19.23 9.96 25.28
N LEU A 139 -19.06 8.80 24.64
CA LEU A 139 -19.38 8.57 23.24
C LEU A 139 -20.42 7.46 23.13
N LEU A 140 -21.61 7.83 22.68
CA LEU A 140 -22.71 6.88 22.46
C LEU A 140 -22.96 5.99 23.70
N GLY A 141 -22.94 6.59 24.89
CA GLY A 141 -23.18 5.92 26.17
C GLY A 141 -21.99 5.14 26.75
N GLU A 142 -20.79 5.25 26.16
CA GLU A 142 -19.56 4.66 26.69
C GLU A 142 -18.54 5.74 27.04
N THR A 143 -17.95 5.66 28.23
CA THR A 143 -16.82 6.50 28.61
C THR A 143 -15.57 6.00 27.89
N VAL A 144 -15.05 6.81 26.98
CA VAL A 144 -13.79 6.58 26.29
C VAL A 144 -12.70 7.35 27.01
N ASN A 145 -11.75 6.59 27.56
CA ASN A 145 -10.49 7.12 28.07
C ASN A 145 -9.38 6.71 27.10
N LEU A 146 -8.59 7.69 26.67
CA LEU A 146 -7.43 7.50 25.78
C LEU A 146 -6.17 7.90 26.53
N PRO A 147 -5.71 7.10 27.51
CA PRO A 147 -4.44 7.34 28.14
C PRO A 147 -3.31 7.19 27.13
N ALA A 148 -2.19 7.86 27.38
CA ALA A 148 -1.03 7.79 26.52
C ALA A 148 0.24 7.42 27.29
N ARG A 149 1.23 6.96 26.54
CA ARG A 149 2.59 6.66 27.00
C ARG A 149 3.57 7.42 26.13
N VAL A 150 4.66 7.88 26.75
CA VAL A 150 5.68 8.63 26.04
C VAL A 150 7.05 8.06 26.33
N GLY A 151 7.78 7.72 25.28
CA GLY A 151 9.20 7.40 25.32
C GLY A 151 10.00 8.46 24.59
N LEU A 152 11.12 8.89 25.16
CA LEU A 152 12.02 9.87 24.56
C LEU A 152 13.47 9.42 24.61
N ALA A 153 14.21 9.77 23.58
CA ALA A 153 15.65 9.61 23.53
C ALA A 153 16.30 10.78 22.80
N TYR A 154 17.59 11.00 23.05
CA TYR A 154 18.37 12.07 22.45
C TYR A 154 19.65 11.52 21.82
N GLY A 155 20.00 12.05 20.66
CA GLY A 155 21.28 11.75 20.02
C GLY A 155 21.25 12.02 18.53
N VAL A 156 22.15 11.34 17.81
CA VAL A 156 22.25 11.43 16.35
C VAL A 156 21.41 10.33 15.70
N TYR A 157 20.56 10.72 14.76
CA TYR A 157 19.74 9.81 13.95
C TYR A 157 19.79 10.22 12.47
N GLN A 158 19.40 9.33 11.57
CA GLN A 158 19.40 9.57 10.13
C GLN A 158 17.99 9.68 9.57
N GLU A 159 17.80 10.62 8.65
CA GLU A 159 16.65 10.66 7.74
C GLU A 159 17.03 9.98 6.43
N PHE A 160 16.12 9.16 5.90
CA PHE A 160 16.21 8.60 4.56
C PHE A 160 15.00 8.99 3.70
N ILE A 161 15.26 9.30 2.43
CA ILE A 161 14.22 9.51 1.42
C ILE A 161 14.21 8.32 0.46
N LEU A 162 13.39 7.33 0.77
CA LEU A 162 13.18 6.11 0.01
C LEU A 162 12.36 6.37 -1.26
N GLY A 163 12.53 5.55 -2.30
CA GLY A 163 11.85 5.60 -3.59
C GLY A 163 12.67 6.23 -4.73
N GLU A 164 12.22 6.04 -5.97
CA GLU A 164 12.92 6.48 -7.21
C GLU A 164 12.15 7.56 -8.01
N GLN A 165 12.67 7.95 -9.17
CA GLN A 165 12.11 9.04 -9.99
C GLN A 165 10.67 8.78 -10.47
N ASP A 166 10.34 7.54 -10.78
CA ASP A 166 9.05 7.07 -11.31
C ASP A 166 8.11 6.53 -10.21
N ARG A 167 8.56 6.54 -8.95
CA ARG A 167 7.80 6.05 -7.79
C ARG A 167 7.54 7.15 -6.77
N PHE A 168 6.62 6.89 -5.85
CA PHE A 168 6.44 7.77 -4.71
C PHE A 168 7.64 7.68 -3.78
N LEU A 169 7.93 8.80 -3.11
CA LEU A 169 8.98 8.96 -2.13
C LEU A 169 8.40 8.77 -0.73
N ARG A 170 9.20 8.20 0.17
CA ARG A 170 8.86 8.11 1.59
C ARG A 170 10.01 8.64 2.44
N ALA A 171 9.70 9.58 3.30
CA ALA A 171 10.63 10.04 4.34
C ALA A 171 10.47 9.18 5.58
N VAL A 172 11.59 8.71 6.11
CA VAL A 172 11.66 7.86 7.31
C VAL A 172 12.89 8.23 8.11
N ILE A 173 12.85 8.02 9.43
CA ILE A 173 13.99 8.22 10.32
C ILE A 173 14.39 6.88 10.96
N ALA A 174 15.68 6.70 11.19
CA ALA A 174 16.23 5.53 11.88
C ALA A 174 17.49 5.88 12.67
N GLY A 175 17.84 5.03 13.62
CA GLY A 175 19.04 5.17 14.47
C GLY A 175 18.71 5.00 15.94
N THR A 176 19.76 4.98 16.76
CA THR A 176 19.67 4.67 18.20
C THR A 176 18.61 5.48 18.95
N PRO A 177 18.44 6.81 18.73
CA PRO A 177 17.36 7.56 19.39
C PRO A 177 15.96 7.07 19.03
N VAL A 178 15.73 6.59 17.80
CA VAL A 178 14.44 6.01 17.39
C VAL A 178 14.18 4.74 18.18
N ASP A 179 15.14 3.82 18.22
CA ASP A 179 15.02 2.54 18.92
C ASP A 179 14.88 2.70 20.44
N GLN A 180 15.64 3.61 21.04
CA GLN A 180 15.57 3.95 22.45
C GLN A 180 14.23 4.59 22.81
N SER A 181 13.69 5.50 22.00
CA SER A 181 12.38 6.12 22.28
C SER A 181 11.25 5.09 22.30
N ILE A 182 11.29 4.08 21.42
CA ILE A 182 10.30 3.00 21.38
C ILE A 182 10.51 2.03 22.55
N SER A 183 11.76 1.75 22.91
CA SER A 183 12.08 0.91 24.08
C SER A 183 11.65 1.58 25.39
N ALA A 184 11.83 2.90 25.50
CA ALA A 184 11.37 3.71 26.61
C ALA A 184 9.84 3.66 26.75
N GLU A 185 9.09 3.82 25.65
CA GLU A 185 7.62 3.72 25.68
C GLU A 185 7.16 2.35 26.17
N LYS A 186 7.79 1.25 25.76
CA LYS A 186 7.39 -0.10 26.20
C LYS A 186 7.55 -0.31 27.71
N LEU A 187 8.40 0.47 28.37
CA LEU A 187 8.58 0.46 29.83
C LEU A 187 7.59 1.39 30.55
N ALA A 188 6.93 2.28 29.81
CA ALA A 188 6.03 3.28 30.35
C ALA A 188 4.68 2.66 30.75
N SER A 189 4.17 3.03 31.93
CA SER A 189 2.76 2.87 32.26
C SER A 189 1.95 4.05 31.74
N SER A 190 0.62 3.94 31.79
CA SER A 190 -0.28 5.04 31.39
C SER A 190 0.06 6.34 32.13
N GLY A 191 0.35 7.41 31.39
CA GLY A 191 0.74 8.71 31.94
C GLY A 191 2.25 8.89 32.16
N ASP A 192 3.06 7.85 31.97
CA ASP A 192 4.50 7.94 32.17
C ASP A 192 5.22 8.59 31.00
N ILE A 193 6.31 9.28 31.35
CA ILE A 193 7.32 9.79 30.42
C ILE A 193 8.63 9.10 30.76
N ILE A 194 9.11 8.24 29.87
CA ILE A 194 10.37 7.51 30.04
C ILE A 194 11.43 8.11 29.12
N LEU A 195 12.59 8.43 29.69
CA LEU A 195 13.73 9.04 28.99
C LEU A 195 14.88 8.04 28.89
N SER A 196 15.61 8.05 27.77
CA SER A 196 16.91 7.38 27.67
C SER A 196 17.93 8.03 28.62
N SER A 197 18.94 7.26 29.04
CA SER A 197 20.01 7.75 29.92
C SER A 197 20.80 8.91 29.32
N GLU A 198 21.00 8.93 28.01
CA GLU A 198 21.66 10.03 27.30
C GLU A 198 20.86 11.33 27.44
N LEU A 199 19.53 11.26 27.22
CA LEU A 199 18.65 12.41 27.40
C LEU A 199 18.60 12.85 28.88
N TRP A 200 18.49 11.90 29.81
CA TRP A 200 18.47 12.17 31.25
C TRP A 200 19.72 12.94 31.72
N ASN A 201 20.89 12.58 31.19
CA ASN A 201 22.16 13.19 31.57
C ASN A 201 22.35 14.62 31.05
N LEU A 202 21.65 15.00 29.98
CA LEU A 202 21.67 16.37 29.43
C LEU A 202 20.82 17.37 30.22
N LEU A 203 19.87 16.87 31.01
CA LEU A 203 18.95 17.69 31.79
C LEU A 203 19.63 18.31 33.03
N PRO A 204 19.13 19.46 33.52
CA PRO A 204 19.67 20.13 34.71
C PRO A 204 19.55 19.27 35.98
N THR A 205 20.23 19.69 37.06
CA THR A 205 20.19 19.01 38.36
C THR A 205 18.84 19.14 39.07
N SER A 206 18.02 20.11 38.66
CA SER A 206 16.66 20.37 39.13
C SER A 206 15.64 19.31 38.70
N LYS A 207 16.01 18.37 37.81
CA LYS A 207 15.14 17.26 37.39
C LYS A 207 14.79 16.32 38.55
N THR A 208 13.58 15.78 38.53
CA THR A 208 13.12 14.75 39.45
C THR A 208 12.57 13.55 38.68
N GLY A 209 12.83 12.34 39.18
CA GLY A 209 12.46 11.12 38.50
C GLY A 209 12.99 9.87 39.19
N GLU A 210 12.64 8.72 38.63
CA GLU A 210 12.97 7.39 39.15
C GLU A 210 13.87 6.66 38.15
N ASN A 211 14.94 6.03 38.63
CA ASN A 211 15.73 5.14 37.78
C ASN A 211 14.96 3.83 37.56
N ILE A 212 14.76 3.45 36.29
CA ILE A 212 14.14 2.16 35.95
C ILE A 212 15.21 1.08 35.79
N ASN A 213 16.26 1.41 35.02
CA ASN A 213 17.43 0.56 34.79
C ASN A 213 18.63 1.42 34.34
N SER A 214 19.72 0.79 33.87
CA SER A 214 20.92 1.50 33.40
C SER A 214 20.66 2.45 32.23
N ASP A 215 19.64 2.18 31.43
CA ASP A 215 19.43 2.80 30.13
C ASP A 215 18.22 3.76 30.12
N PHE A 216 17.35 3.68 31.13
CA PHE A 216 16.08 4.40 31.17
C PHE A 216 15.72 4.97 32.54
N HIS A 217 15.13 6.16 32.51
CA HIS A 217 14.67 6.91 33.68
C HIS A 217 13.24 7.40 33.48
N ARG A 218 12.40 7.29 34.51
CA ARG A 218 11.06 7.88 34.51
C ARG A 218 11.15 9.33 34.97
N LEU A 219 10.62 10.24 34.17
CA LEU A 219 10.55 11.66 34.50
C LEU A 219 9.30 11.95 35.34
N ILE A 220 9.46 12.71 36.42
CA ILE A 220 8.36 13.23 37.24
C ILE A 220 8.18 14.73 36.98
N ASP A 221 9.25 15.51 37.10
CA ASP A 221 9.23 16.95 36.87
C ASP A 221 10.62 17.45 36.47
N CYS A 222 10.66 18.61 35.80
CA CYS A 222 11.90 19.28 35.42
C CYS A 222 11.69 20.79 35.43
N GLU A 223 12.78 21.53 35.59
CA GLU A 223 12.77 22.98 35.49
C GLU A 223 12.13 23.47 34.20
N LYS A 224 11.37 24.57 34.32
CA LYS A 224 10.65 25.15 33.19
C LYS A 224 11.60 25.87 32.27
N CYS A 225 11.47 25.62 30.98
CA CYS A 225 12.20 26.38 29.97
C CYS A 225 11.63 27.82 29.89
N GLU A 226 12.45 28.83 30.17
CA GLU A 226 12.05 30.26 30.09
C GLU A 226 11.88 30.74 28.65
N ASN A 227 12.63 30.16 27.69
CA ASN A 227 12.59 30.52 26.28
C ASN A 227 11.98 29.38 25.45
N ILE A 228 10.67 29.44 25.21
CA ILE A 228 10.09 28.69 24.09
C ILE A 228 10.63 29.35 22.82
N ILE A 229 11.53 28.67 22.10
CA ILE A 229 11.82 29.03 20.71
C ILE A 229 10.84 28.21 19.87
N PRO A 230 9.62 28.73 19.56
CA PRO A 230 8.82 28.07 18.55
C PRO A 230 9.64 28.07 17.27
N LEU A 231 9.86 26.89 16.69
CA LEU A 231 10.41 26.78 15.33
C LEU A 231 9.66 27.79 14.45
N PRO A 232 10.35 28.68 13.70
CA PRO A 232 9.69 29.73 12.94
C PRO A 232 8.57 29.12 12.11
N SER A 233 7.36 29.53 12.44
CA SER A 233 6.14 29.04 11.83
C SER A 233 6.15 29.39 10.34
N ARG A 234 6.21 28.35 9.51
CA ARG A 234 5.50 28.24 8.21
C ARG A 234 5.83 29.21 7.05
N SER A 235 6.57 30.31 7.23
CA SER A 235 6.61 31.41 6.23
C SER A 235 7.12 31.00 4.83
N ALA A 236 8.25 30.30 4.72
CA ALA A 236 8.82 29.96 3.40
C ALA A 236 7.95 28.99 2.57
N ALA A 237 7.19 28.11 3.24
CA ALA A 237 6.28 27.18 2.57
C ALA A 237 4.93 27.86 2.22
N GLU A 238 4.47 28.80 3.05
CA GLU A 238 3.27 29.61 2.79
C GLU A 238 3.46 30.60 1.65
N GLU A 239 4.67 31.14 1.49
CA GLU A 239 5.05 31.99 0.35
C GLU A 239 5.12 31.24 -0.99
N ARG A 240 5.17 29.90 -0.98
CA ARG A 240 5.39 29.04 -2.15
C ARG A 240 4.22 28.13 -2.52
N ILE A 241 3.04 28.35 -1.93
CA ILE A 241 1.87 27.49 -2.16
C ILE A 241 1.43 27.50 -3.65
N SER A 242 1.80 28.53 -4.41
CA SER A 242 1.52 28.67 -5.84
C SER A 242 2.63 28.18 -6.78
N ASP A 243 3.77 27.68 -6.27
CA ASP A 243 4.89 27.23 -7.10
C ASP A 243 4.68 25.79 -7.63
N GLU A 244 4.60 25.63 -8.95
CA GLU A 244 4.45 24.35 -9.63
C GLU A 244 5.60 23.37 -9.32
N ARG A 245 6.83 23.87 -9.14
CA ARG A 245 7.99 23.04 -8.79
C ARG A 245 7.83 22.47 -7.38
N PHE A 246 7.42 23.31 -6.44
CA PHE A 246 7.16 22.91 -5.06
C PHE A 246 6.01 21.89 -4.99
N PHE A 247 4.92 22.14 -5.71
CA PHE A 247 3.81 21.21 -5.84
C PHE A 247 4.24 19.84 -6.38
N LYS A 248 4.99 19.80 -7.51
CA LYS A 248 5.50 18.55 -8.09
C LYS A 248 6.39 17.78 -7.11
N ARG A 249 7.21 18.49 -6.31
CA ARG A 249 8.04 17.87 -5.27
C ARG A 249 7.20 17.27 -4.15
N CYS A 250 6.20 17.99 -3.63
CA CYS A 250 5.31 17.50 -2.57
C CYS A 250 4.46 16.32 -3.03
N LYS A 251 3.91 16.38 -4.24
CA LYS A 251 3.10 15.32 -4.84
C LYS A 251 3.81 13.96 -4.86
N ARG A 252 5.14 13.95 -5.00
CA ARG A 252 5.93 12.70 -5.01
C ARG A 252 5.88 11.95 -3.69
N PHE A 253 5.55 12.59 -2.56
CA PHE A 253 5.43 11.92 -1.26
C PHE A 253 4.05 11.31 -1.00
N ILE A 254 3.11 11.47 -1.95
CA ILE A 254 1.78 10.90 -1.85
C ILE A 254 1.75 9.57 -2.58
N VAL A 255 1.26 8.55 -1.88
CA VAL A 255 0.99 7.23 -2.46
C VAL A 255 -0.01 7.41 -3.63
N PRO A 256 0.28 6.93 -4.85
CA PRO A 256 -0.52 7.21 -6.04
C PRO A 256 -2.00 6.83 -5.88
N GLU A 257 -2.28 5.72 -5.19
CA GLU A 257 -3.61 5.21 -4.90
C GLU A 257 -4.41 6.14 -3.97
N LEU A 258 -3.72 6.90 -3.12
CA LEU A 258 -4.33 7.88 -2.22
C LEU A 258 -4.53 9.24 -2.91
N TYR A 259 -3.64 9.62 -3.83
CA TYR A 259 -3.66 10.94 -4.46
C TYR A 259 -5.03 11.30 -5.03
N GLN A 260 -5.65 10.41 -5.81
CA GLN A 260 -6.97 10.68 -6.41
C GLN A 260 -8.08 10.89 -5.38
N ARG A 261 -7.98 10.27 -4.20
CA ARG A 261 -8.95 10.48 -3.12
C ARG A 261 -8.70 11.79 -2.40
N VAL A 262 -7.45 12.05 -2.06
CA VAL A 262 -7.04 13.28 -1.37
C VAL A 262 -7.46 14.52 -2.16
N THR A 263 -7.31 14.50 -3.49
CA THR A 263 -7.62 15.64 -4.34
C THR A 263 -9.08 15.74 -4.78
N ASN A 264 -9.95 14.80 -4.39
CA ASN A 264 -11.36 14.82 -4.77
C ASN A 264 -12.20 15.48 -3.67
N ILE A 265 -12.50 16.78 -3.85
CA ILE A 265 -13.15 17.66 -2.87
C ILE A 265 -14.52 17.12 -2.38
N HIS A 266 -15.25 16.37 -3.22
CA HIS A 266 -16.54 15.77 -2.85
C HIS A 266 -16.42 14.45 -2.08
N LYS A 267 -15.18 13.97 -1.85
CA LYS A 267 -14.85 12.74 -1.13
C LYS A 267 -13.75 13.03 -0.11
N ALA A 268 -13.99 14.01 0.78
CA ALA A 268 -13.24 14.05 2.04
C ALA A 268 -13.23 12.62 2.63
N PHE A 269 -12.08 12.19 3.16
CA PHE A 269 -11.92 10.86 3.73
C PHE A 269 -12.85 10.70 4.95
N SER A 270 -14.13 10.38 4.72
CA SER A 270 -14.98 9.78 5.74
C SER A 270 -14.42 8.38 5.91
N GLY A 271 -13.80 8.12 7.05
CA GLY A 271 -13.30 6.79 7.32
C GLY A 271 -14.44 5.79 7.23
N ASP A 272 -14.16 4.57 6.82
CA ASP A 272 -15.20 3.55 6.73
C ASP A 272 -14.77 2.23 7.32
N TYR A 273 -15.76 1.48 7.81
CA TYR A 273 -15.54 0.19 8.43
C TYR A 273 -15.81 -0.90 7.39
N ARG A 274 -14.74 -1.60 7.01
CA ARG A 274 -14.78 -2.57 5.92
C ARG A 274 -13.85 -3.72 6.18
N GLU A 275 -14.07 -4.79 5.44
CA GLU A 275 -13.15 -5.91 5.43
C GLU A 275 -11.98 -5.63 4.49
N VAL A 276 -10.76 -5.86 4.96
CA VAL A 276 -9.51 -5.72 4.19
C VAL A 276 -8.58 -6.89 4.48
N ALA A 277 -7.61 -7.10 3.60
CA ALA A 277 -6.46 -7.95 3.87
C ALA A 277 -5.22 -7.07 4.07
N SER A 278 -4.53 -7.25 5.19
CA SER A 278 -3.31 -6.52 5.53
C SER A 278 -2.11 -7.44 5.39
N VAL A 279 -1.08 -6.93 4.72
CA VAL A 279 0.21 -7.60 4.57
C VAL A 279 1.28 -6.76 5.25
N PHE A 280 1.94 -7.33 6.24
CA PHE A 280 3.16 -6.78 6.83
C PHE A 280 4.36 -7.53 6.29
N VAL A 281 5.31 -6.80 5.73
CA VAL A 281 6.56 -7.33 5.19
C VAL A 281 7.68 -6.84 6.09
N ARG A 282 8.46 -7.75 6.65
CA ARG A 282 9.53 -7.47 7.58
C ARG A 282 10.85 -8.00 7.03
N ILE A 283 11.88 -7.19 7.12
CA ILE A 283 13.24 -7.53 6.71
C ILE A 283 14.26 -7.16 7.78
N ASP A 284 15.28 -8.02 7.92
CA ASP A 284 16.52 -7.69 8.61
C ASP A 284 17.48 -7.04 7.64
N SER A 285 17.49 -5.71 7.63
CA SER A 285 18.50 -4.95 6.91
C SER A 285 19.02 -3.86 7.83
N PRO A 286 20.30 -3.93 8.26
CA PRO A 286 20.93 -2.81 8.93
C PRO A 286 20.91 -1.59 8.00
N LEU A 287 20.98 -0.38 8.56
CA LEU A 287 21.08 0.88 7.81
C LEU A 287 22.33 1.65 8.23
N GLU A 288 23.42 0.92 8.46
CA GLU A 288 24.67 1.46 9.01
C GLU A 288 25.56 2.09 7.94
N SER A 289 25.44 1.64 6.68
CA SER A 289 26.22 2.15 5.56
C SER A 289 25.38 2.68 4.39
N ASN A 290 26.03 3.45 3.52
CA ASN A 290 25.44 3.89 2.25
C ASN A 290 25.05 2.70 1.35
N ALA A 291 25.81 1.60 1.41
CA ALA A 291 25.51 0.39 0.65
C ALA A 291 24.23 -0.27 1.17
N ASP A 292 24.06 -0.33 2.49
CA ASP A 292 22.86 -0.89 3.10
C ASP A 292 21.63 -0.04 2.78
N SER A 293 21.75 1.28 2.88
CA SER A 293 20.70 2.23 2.51
C SER A 293 20.26 2.04 1.05
N LYS A 294 21.21 1.80 0.14
CA LYS A 294 20.93 1.53 -1.27
C LYS A 294 20.23 0.17 -1.46
N ASN A 295 20.72 -0.87 -0.79
CA ASN A 295 20.12 -2.21 -0.85
C ASN A 295 18.68 -2.21 -0.30
N PHE A 296 18.46 -1.50 0.80
CA PHE A 296 17.15 -1.27 1.38
C PHE A 296 16.22 -0.56 0.39
N ASN A 297 16.67 0.54 -0.21
CA ASN A 297 15.88 1.29 -1.20
C ASN A 297 15.55 0.46 -2.44
N ASN A 298 16.48 -0.39 -2.91
CA ASN A 298 16.22 -1.30 -4.03
C ASN A 298 15.13 -2.32 -3.69
N PHE A 299 15.13 -2.86 -2.47
CA PHE A 299 14.05 -3.74 -2.03
C PHE A 299 12.73 -2.98 -1.82
N PHE A 300 12.77 -1.78 -1.23
CA PHE A 300 11.59 -0.93 -1.07
C PHE A 300 10.92 -0.63 -2.41
N THR A 301 11.69 -0.26 -3.45
CA THR A 301 11.16 -0.01 -4.80
C THR A 301 10.60 -1.27 -5.47
N TYR A 302 11.20 -2.43 -5.20
CA TYR A 302 10.65 -3.71 -5.60
C TYR A 302 9.29 -3.98 -4.93
N VAL A 303 9.18 -3.79 -3.61
CA VAL A 303 7.92 -3.92 -2.88
C VAL A 303 6.85 -2.97 -3.43
N GLN A 304 7.20 -1.71 -3.73
CA GLN A 304 6.29 -0.76 -4.38
C GLN A 304 5.78 -1.28 -5.73
N SER A 305 6.67 -1.86 -6.55
CA SER A 305 6.32 -2.41 -7.87
C SER A 305 5.34 -3.58 -7.75
N VAL A 306 5.64 -4.54 -6.85
CA VAL A 306 4.78 -5.71 -6.65
C VAL A 306 3.43 -5.29 -6.06
N ALA A 307 3.41 -4.36 -5.09
CA ALA A 307 2.19 -3.82 -4.50
C ALA A 307 1.29 -3.19 -5.58
N THR A 308 1.85 -2.31 -6.42
CA THR A 308 1.14 -1.69 -7.54
C THR A 308 0.56 -2.75 -8.48
N SER A 309 1.37 -3.76 -8.83
CA SER A 309 0.95 -4.86 -9.73
C SER A 309 -0.12 -5.79 -9.17
N CYS A 310 -0.41 -5.70 -7.86
CA CYS A 310 -1.39 -6.53 -7.17
C CYS A 310 -2.57 -5.70 -6.61
N SER A 311 -2.70 -4.41 -6.96
CA SER A 311 -3.66 -3.48 -6.32
C SER A 311 -3.48 -3.28 -4.81
N GLY A 312 -2.27 -3.47 -4.29
CA GLY A 312 -1.95 -3.17 -2.90
C GLY A 312 -1.72 -1.67 -2.71
N THR A 313 -2.34 -1.08 -1.69
CA THR A 313 -2.05 0.29 -1.26
C THR A 313 -0.97 0.27 -0.20
N PHE A 314 0.14 0.96 -0.44
CA PHE A 314 1.22 1.08 0.53
C PHE A 314 0.82 2.07 1.65
N VAL A 315 0.83 1.63 2.90
CA VAL A 315 0.32 2.43 4.02
C VAL A 315 1.42 2.84 4.99
N LEU A 316 2.28 1.90 5.40
CA LEU A 316 3.30 2.15 6.41
C LEU A 316 4.69 1.78 5.90
N THR A 317 5.68 2.60 6.25
CA THR A 317 7.10 2.25 6.21
C THR A 317 7.68 2.60 7.56
N ASP A 318 8.24 1.61 8.24
CA ASP A 318 8.72 1.71 9.60
C ASP A 318 10.15 1.14 9.65
N LEU A 319 11.08 1.93 10.20
CA LEU A 319 12.50 1.58 10.35
C LEU A 319 12.91 1.54 11.84
N SER A 320 11.96 1.21 12.70
CA SER A 320 12.14 1.07 14.14
C SER A 320 12.89 -0.20 14.54
N ASP A 321 12.84 -0.50 15.84
CA ASP A 321 13.45 -1.62 16.55
C ASP A 321 13.16 -3.03 15.99
N LYS A 322 12.21 -3.16 15.06
CA LYS A 322 11.83 -4.43 14.41
C LYS A 322 12.55 -4.69 13.09
N GLY A 323 13.42 -3.77 12.67
CA GLY A 323 14.00 -3.73 11.33
C GLY A 323 13.09 -3.03 10.33
N GLY A 324 13.30 -3.30 9.04
CA GLY A 324 12.49 -2.69 7.99
C GLY A 324 11.12 -3.34 7.90
N VAL A 325 10.06 -2.61 8.27
CA VAL A 325 8.69 -3.07 8.19
C VAL A 325 7.89 -2.23 7.20
N PHE A 326 7.21 -2.91 6.28
CA PHE A 326 6.30 -2.32 5.30
C PHE A 326 4.89 -2.85 5.53
N SER A 327 3.89 -1.99 5.45
CA SER A 327 2.48 -2.40 5.45
C SER A 327 1.82 -2.07 4.11
N VAL A 328 1.17 -3.07 3.52
CA VAL A 328 0.39 -2.96 2.30
C VAL A 328 -1.02 -3.46 2.56
N LEU A 329 -2.02 -2.65 2.22
CA LEU A 329 -3.44 -2.97 2.38
C LEU A 329 -4.09 -3.34 1.05
N PHE A 330 -4.96 -4.35 1.08
CA PHE A 330 -5.78 -4.78 -0.04
C PHE A 330 -7.26 -4.63 0.33
N GLY A 331 -8.04 -3.96 -0.52
CA GLY A 331 -9.44 -3.61 -0.25
C GLY A 331 -9.66 -2.23 0.37
N ALA A 332 -8.59 -1.46 0.55
CA ALA A 332 -8.62 -0.04 0.90
C ALA A 332 -7.50 0.72 0.15
N PRO A 333 -7.72 1.99 -0.22
CA PRO A 333 -8.90 2.79 0.10
C PRO A 333 -10.09 2.45 -0.81
N ALA A 334 -9.87 1.88 -2.00
CA ALA A 334 -10.93 1.38 -2.87
C ALA A 334 -11.29 -0.06 -2.51
N ALA A 335 -12.57 -0.41 -2.61
CA ALA A 335 -13.01 -1.80 -2.47
C ALA A 335 -12.35 -2.67 -3.55
N LEU A 336 -11.96 -3.88 -3.17
CA LEU A 336 -11.23 -4.80 -4.03
C LEU A 336 -11.79 -6.21 -3.85
N GLU A 337 -12.27 -6.80 -4.94
CA GLU A 337 -12.66 -8.21 -4.97
C GLU A 337 -11.41 -9.10 -4.93
N ASN A 338 -11.51 -10.29 -4.33
CA ASN A 338 -10.41 -11.24 -4.19
C ASN A 338 -9.14 -10.65 -3.53
N LYS A 339 -9.32 -9.64 -2.67
CA LYS A 339 -8.24 -8.95 -1.94
C LYS A 339 -7.27 -9.90 -1.24
N GLU A 340 -7.78 -11.00 -0.67
CA GLU A 340 -6.98 -12.03 -0.03
C GLU A 340 -6.06 -12.72 -1.04
N ALA A 341 -6.59 -13.14 -2.19
CA ALA A 341 -5.79 -13.79 -3.24
C ALA A 341 -4.72 -12.85 -3.81
N LEU A 342 -5.03 -11.56 -3.97
CA LEU A 342 -4.07 -10.55 -4.38
C LEU A 342 -2.98 -10.31 -3.32
N ALA A 343 -3.35 -10.30 -2.04
CA ALA A 343 -2.40 -10.24 -0.92
C ALA A 343 -1.49 -11.47 -0.87
N GLY A 344 -2.04 -12.67 -1.07
CA GLY A 344 -1.27 -13.92 -1.16
C GLY A 344 -0.30 -13.92 -2.33
N ARG A 345 -0.75 -13.51 -3.53
CA ARG A 345 0.11 -13.38 -4.71
C ARG A 345 1.23 -12.35 -4.51
N PHE A 346 0.90 -11.19 -3.92
CA PHE A 346 1.89 -10.18 -3.56
C PHE A 346 2.99 -10.79 -2.66
N ALA A 347 2.59 -11.52 -1.61
CA ALA A 347 3.54 -12.14 -0.70
C ALA A 347 4.40 -13.22 -1.35
N ILE A 348 3.81 -14.08 -2.19
CA ILE A 348 4.55 -15.12 -2.93
C ILE A 348 5.55 -14.49 -3.91
N ARG A 349 5.15 -13.46 -4.68
CA ARG A 349 6.07 -12.77 -5.58
C ARG A 349 7.24 -12.15 -4.84
N LEU A 350 7.00 -11.53 -3.68
CA LEU A 350 8.09 -10.99 -2.86
C LEU A 350 9.04 -12.08 -2.40
N LEU A 351 8.51 -13.24 -1.99
CA LEU A 351 9.31 -14.38 -1.56
C LEU A 351 10.17 -14.95 -2.70
N GLU A 352 9.59 -15.11 -3.89
CA GLU A 352 10.28 -15.60 -5.09
C GLU A 352 11.36 -14.63 -5.57
N GLY A 353 11.11 -13.31 -5.49
CA GLY A 353 12.06 -12.29 -5.88
C GLY A 353 13.13 -11.96 -4.83
N ALA A 354 12.94 -12.39 -3.58
CA ALA A 354 13.78 -11.99 -2.44
C ALA A 354 15.27 -12.30 -2.65
N SER A 355 15.60 -13.40 -3.33
CA SER A 355 17.00 -13.81 -3.58
C SER A 355 17.80 -12.78 -4.40
N ASN A 356 17.12 -11.91 -5.15
CA ASN A 356 17.75 -10.84 -5.93
C ASN A 356 18.10 -9.60 -5.09
N TYR A 357 17.68 -9.55 -3.82
CA TYR A 357 17.82 -8.39 -2.96
C TYR A 357 18.52 -8.75 -1.65
N PRO A 358 19.75 -8.27 -1.41
CA PRO A 358 20.50 -8.55 -0.18
C PRO A 358 19.75 -8.17 1.11
N ALA A 359 18.97 -7.08 1.06
CA ALA A 359 18.15 -6.61 2.18
C ALA A 359 17.00 -7.58 2.55
N ALA A 360 16.65 -8.53 1.68
CA ALA A 360 15.54 -9.46 1.88
C ALA A 360 15.97 -10.84 2.43
N LYS A 361 17.20 -10.97 2.93
CA LYS A 361 17.77 -12.25 3.38
C LYS A 361 16.90 -12.99 4.42
N ASN A 362 16.30 -12.26 5.35
CA ASN A 362 15.39 -12.79 6.37
C ASN A 362 13.97 -12.26 6.16
N LEU A 363 13.49 -12.30 4.91
CA LEU A 363 12.15 -11.85 4.57
C LEU A 363 11.10 -12.67 5.34
N GLN A 364 10.29 -11.95 6.11
CA GLN A 364 9.15 -12.50 6.83
C GLN A 364 7.90 -11.69 6.48
N ILE A 365 6.81 -12.36 6.17
CA ILE A 365 5.57 -11.72 5.72
C ILE A 365 4.43 -12.27 6.57
N GLY A 366 3.64 -11.38 7.16
CA GLY A 366 2.42 -11.71 7.89
C GLY A 366 1.20 -11.22 7.13
N ILE A 367 0.19 -12.09 6.93
CA ILE A 367 -1.09 -11.72 6.32
C ILE A 367 -2.24 -12.05 7.28
N SER A 368 -3.12 -11.07 7.48
CA SER A 368 -4.38 -11.29 8.19
C SER A 368 -5.49 -10.53 7.47
N THR A 369 -6.71 -11.06 7.54
CA THR A 369 -7.89 -10.54 6.87
C THR A 369 -8.97 -10.33 7.91
N GLY A 370 -9.58 -9.15 7.95
CA GLY A 370 -10.65 -8.87 8.90
C GLY A 370 -11.26 -7.49 8.71
N MET A 371 -12.23 -7.17 9.57
CA MET A 371 -12.84 -5.86 9.60
C MET A 371 -11.88 -4.84 10.22
N ALA A 372 -11.77 -3.68 9.59
CA ALA A 372 -10.98 -2.56 10.08
C ALA A 372 -11.67 -1.24 9.74
N TYR A 373 -11.45 -0.24 10.60
CA TYR A 373 -11.67 1.14 10.23
C TYR A 373 -10.54 1.55 9.26
N CYS A 374 -10.88 2.13 8.12
CA CYS A 374 -9.93 2.62 7.12
C CYS A 374 -10.19 4.10 6.87
N GLY A 375 -9.23 4.96 7.18
CA GLY A 375 -9.44 6.40 7.06
C GLY A 375 -8.21 7.23 7.41
N ASP A 376 -8.40 8.54 7.37
CA ASP A 376 -7.40 9.48 7.82
C ASP A 376 -7.28 9.43 9.35
N LEU A 377 -6.03 9.45 9.82
CA LEU A 377 -5.69 9.60 11.23
C LEU A 377 -4.76 10.80 11.39
N GLY A 378 -5.10 11.70 12.32
CA GLY A 378 -4.31 12.88 12.64
C GLY A 378 -5.12 14.17 12.67
N ALA A 379 -4.42 15.29 12.47
CA ALA A 379 -4.98 16.63 12.46
C ALA A 379 -5.17 17.16 11.02
N PRO A 380 -6.00 18.20 10.79
CA PRO A 380 -6.16 18.81 9.47
C PRO A 380 -4.87 19.26 8.79
N PHE A 381 -3.82 19.58 9.57
CA PHE A 381 -2.51 20.02 9.08
C PHE A 381 -1.43 18.93 9.07
N ARG A 382 -1.69 17.76 9.65
CA ARG A 382 -0.80 16.58 9.58
C ARG A 382 -1.60 15.30 9.87
N LYS A 383 -1.71 14.42 8.88
CA LYS A 383 -2.46 13.15 8.94
C LYS A 383 -1.91 12.11 7.97
N ASP A 384 -2.10 10.83 8.25
CA ASP A 384 -1.84 9.73 7.32
C ASP A 384 -3.10 8.89 7.11
N PHE A 385 -3.23 8.27 5.94
CA PHE A 385 -4.23 7.24 5.73
C PHE A 385 -3.76 5.96 6.43
N THR A 386 -4.64 5.32 7.21
CA THR A 386 -4.32 4.10 7.96
C THR A 386 -5.52 3.15 8.02
N ALA A 387 -5.26 1.93 8.49
CA ALA A 387 -6.29 0.99 8.91
C ALA A 387 -6.08 0.57 10.36
N ILE A 388 -7.15 0.50 11.13
CA ILE A 388 -7.17 0.12 12.54
C ILE A 388 -8.11 -1.06 12.72
N GLY A 389 -7.58 -2.19 13.19
CA GLY A 389 -8.35 -3.39 13.48
C GLY A 389 -7.46 -4.50 14.03
N GLU A 390 -8.06 -5.50 14.70
CA GLU A 390 -7.33 -6.63 15.31
C GLU A 390 -6.46 -7.36 14.26
N MET A 391 -6.95 -7.47 13.03
CA MET A 391 -6.22 -8.10 11.92
C MET A 391 -4.89 -7.39 11.60
N MET A 392 -4.78 -6.07 11.79
CA MET A 392 -3.50 -5.36 11.59
C MET A 392 -2.46 -5.86 12.60
N ASN A 393 -2.88 -6.01 13.85
CA ASN A 393 -2.03 -6.47 14.93
C ASN A 393 -1.62 -7.92 14.69
N ILE A 394 -2.56 -8.78 14.29
CA ILE A 394 -2.25 -10.18 13.93
C ILE A 394 -1.23 -10.21 12.78
N ALA A 395 -1.45 -9.50 11.67
CA ALA A 395 -0.52 -9.47 10.55
C ALA A 395 0.88 -8.95 10.95
N ALA A 396 0.96 -7.88 11.74
CA ALA A 396 2.22 -7.35 12.25
C ALA A 396 2.96 -8.33 13.16
N ARG A 397 2.24 -9.06 14.02
CA ARG A 397 2.82 -10.11 14.89
C ARG A 397 3.29 -11.32 14.10
N LEU A 398 2.55 -11.73 13.06
CA LEU A 398 2.98 -12.79 12.17
C LEU A 398 4.25 -12.44 11.40
N ALA A 399 4.39 -11.18 10.98
CA ALA A 399 5.59 -10.69 10.30
C ALA A 399 6.82 -10.56 11.22
N THR A 400 6.65 -10.70 12.54
CA THR A 400 7.70 -10.58 13.55
C THR A 400 7.81 -11.81 14.45
N LEU A 401 7.18 -12.92 14.06
CA LEU A 401 7.17 -14.16 14.85
C LEU A 401 8.55 -14.82 14.79
N SER A 402 9.23 -14.91 15.93
CA SER A 402 10.59 -15.45 16.02
C SER A 402 10.67 -16.91 15.56
N GLY A 403 11.74 -17.26 14.87
CA GLY A 403 12.00 -18.63 14.40
C GLY A 403 11.32 -19.00 13.08
N TYR A 404 10.61 -18.07 12.44
CA TYR A 404 9.94 -18.29 11.15
C TYR A 404 10.45 -17.33 10.08
N SER A 405 10.45 -17.79 8.83
CA SER A 405 10.69 -16.99 7.63
C SER A 405 9.66 -17.34 6.55
N GLY A 406 9.55 -16.49 5.53
CA GLY A 406 8.52 -16.64 4.50
C GLY A 406 7.17 -16.08 4.93
N VAL A 407 6.08 -16.67 4.44
CA VAL A 407 4.74 -16.09 4.57
C VAL A 407 3.90 -16.84 5.60
N LEU A 408 3.49 -16.15 6.67
CA LEU A 408 2.57 -16.65 7.68
C LEU A 408 1.20 -15.98 7.55
N ILE A 409 0.15 -16.77 7.72
CA ILE A 409 -1.24 -16.31 7.64
C ILE A 409 -2.08 -16.85 8.79
N ASP A 410 -3.13 -16.13 9.16
CA ASP A 410 -4.14 -16.61 10.10
C ASP A 410 -5.20 -17.50 9.44
N PHE A 411 -6.02 -18.15 10.27
CA PHE A 411 -7.11 -19.00 9.79
C PHE A 411 -8.14 -18.25 8.93
N GLN A 412 -8.46 -17.00 9.28
CA GLN A 412 -9.45 -16.22 8.53
C GLN A 412 -8.99 -15.97 7.09
N THR A 413 -7.72 -15.60 6.90
CA THR A 413 -7.10 -15.46 5.58
C THR A 413 -7.03 -16.80 4.84
N LYS A 414 -6.57 -17.86 5.52
CA LYS A 414 -6.50 -19.21 4.93
C LYS A 414 -7.85 -19.69 4.40
N SER A 415 -8.93 -19.47 5.14
CA SER A 415 -10.27 -19.91 4.77
C SER A 415 -10.75 -19.31 3.44
N LYS A 416 -10.29 -18.10 3.11
CA LYS A 416 -10.63 -17.37 1.88
C LYS A 416 -9.66 -17.62 0.73
N LEU A 417 -8.41 -17.97 1.04
CA LEU A 417 -7.39 -18.33 0.06
C LEU A 417 -7.46 -19.77 -0.44
N ALA A 418 -8.15 -20.67 0.28
CA ALA A 418 -8.02 -22.13 0.21
C ALA A 418 -8.11 -22.80 -1.17
N LYS A 419 -8.59 -22.12 -2.21
CA LYS A 419 -8.82 -22.70 -3.55
C LYS A 419 -7.65 -22.54 -4.53
N SER A 420 -6.72 -21.62 -4.29
CA SER A 420 -5.67 -21.26 -5.27
C SER A 420 -4.25 -21.32 -4.70
N PHE A 421 -4.10 -21.72 -3.44
CA PHE A 421 -2.85 -21.62 -2.70
C PHE A 421 -2.59 -22.89 -1.89
N SER A 422 -1.31 -23.18 -1.67
CA SER A 422 -0.85 -24.29 -0.84
C SER A 422 -0.38 -23.78 0.51
N PHE A 423 -0.67 -24.53 1.58
CA PHE A 423 -0.35 -24.14 2.95
C PHE A 423 0.13 -25.34 3.76
N HIS A 424 0.97 -25.06 4.76
CA HIS A 424 1.27 -25.98 5.86
C HIS A 424 0.76 -25.40 7.17
N GLU A 425 0.19 -26.25 8.02
CA GLU A 425 -0.19 -25.84 9.38
C GLU A 425 1.06 -25.67 10.23
N VAL A 426 1.16 -24.52 10.88
CA VAL A 426 2.22 -24.23 11.86
C VAL A 426 1.77 -24.66 13.25
N GLY A 427 0.50 -24.41 13.57
CA GLY A 427 -0.14 -24.79 14.83
C GLY A 427 -0.85 -23.61 15.49
N ASP A 428 -1.28 -23.82 16.74
CA ASP A 428 -1.87 -22.79 17.59
C ASP A 428 -0.75 -21.96 18.25
N VAL A 429 -0.72 -20.65 17.97
CA VAL A 429 0.31 -19.74 18.46
C VAL A 429 -0.33 -18.61 19.26
N GLU A 430 0.20 -18.34 20.45
CA GLU A 430 -0.17 -17.15 21.23
C GLU A 430 0.63 -15.94 20.72
N LEU A 431 -0.09 -14.93 20.22
CA LEU A 431 0.51 -13.71 19.71
C LEU A 431 0.41 -12.61 20.78
N LYS A 432 1.52 -11.93 21.06
CA LYS A 432 1.56 -10.85 22.06
C LYS A 432 0.50 -9.77 21.76
N GLY A 433 -0.37 -9.51 22.74
CA GLY A 433 -1.41 -8.48 22.65
C GLY A 433 -2.63 -8.90 21.82
N VAL A 434 -2.73 -10.17 21.43
CA VAL A 434 -3.89 -10.75 20.74
C VAL A 434 -4.53 -11.77 21.68
N SER A 435 -5.86 -11.75 21.78
CA SER A 435 -6.58 -12.66 22.67
C SER A 435 -6.66 -14.09 22.12
N GLY A 436 -6.22 -15.04 22.95
CA GLY A 436 -6.24 -16.48 22.68
C GLY A 436 -5.20 -16.94 21.65
N ALA A 437 -4.90 -18.23 21.67
CA ALA A 437 -4.09 -18.85 20.63
C ALA A 437 -4.80 -18.77 19.27
N LYS A 438 -4.05 -18.46 18.22
CA LYS A 438 -4.56 -18.39 16.85
C LYS A 438 -3.95 -19.51 16.03
N LYS A 439 -4.78 -20.14 15.18
CA LYS A 439 -4.31 -21.12 14.18
C LYS A 439 -3.54 -20.42 13.07
N ILE A 440 -2.24 -20.72 12.97
CA ILE A 440 -1.32 -20.13 12.00
C ILE A 440 -0.95 -21.15 10.93
N PHE A 441 -0.84 -20.66 9.70
CA PHE A 441 -0.45 -21.44 8.52
C PHE A 441 0.70 -20.74 7.79
N GLN A 442 1.60 -21.52 7.21
CA GLN A 442 2.61 -21.02 6.30
C GLN A 442 2.10 -21.15 4.87
N LEU A 443 2.05 -20.04 4.14
CA LEU A 443 1.70 -19.99 2.73
C LEU A 443 2.96 -20.27 1.90
N THR A 444 2.94 -21.31 1.07
CA THR A 444 4.15 -21.79 0.36
C THR A 444 4.16 -21.50 -1.13
N SER A 445 3.01 -21.60 -1.79
CA SER A 445 2.92 -21.33 -3.23
C SER A 445 1.51 -20.96 -3.65
N GLU A 446 1.43 -20.18 -4.73
CA GLU A 446 0.21 -20.10 -5.53
C GLU A 446 0.19 -21.32 -6.45
N GLN A 447 -0.87 -22.12 -6.36
CA GLN A 447 -1.06 -23.18 -7.35
C GLN A 447 -1.34 -22.48 -8.67
N LYS A 448 -0.45 -22.65 -9.67
CA LYS A 448 -0.63 -22.18 -11.06
C LYS A 448 -1.79 -22.90 -11.79
N ASN A 449 -2.86 -23.23 -11.08
CA ASN A 449 -4.18 -23.38 -11.66
C ASN A 449 -4.59 -21.98 -12.09
N ILE A 450 -4.52 -21.70 -13.40
CA ILE A 450 -4.89 -20.44 -14.06
C ILE A 450 -5.88 -19.65 -13.18
N PRO A 451 -5.44 -18.56 -12.53
CA PRO A 451 -6.23 -17.92 -11.50
C PRO A 451 -7.62 -17.54 -12.04
N GLY A 452 -8.67 -18.10 -11.43
CA GLY A 452 -10.05 -17.60 -11.54
C GLY A 452 -11.03 -18.30 -12.48
N LEU A 453 -10.69 -19.37 -13.21
CA LEU A 453 -11.55 -19.83 -14.32
C LEU A 453 -12.36 -21.10 -14.19
N LEU A 454 -12.14 -21.86 -13.13
CA LEU A 454 -13.06 -22.91 -12.76
C LEU A 454 -13.34 -22.77 -11.27
N ILE A 455 -13.98 -21.66 -10.87
CA ILE A 455 -14.92 -21.82 -9.76
C ILE A 455 -16.02 -22.71 -10.32
N GLN A 456 -15.84 -24.03 -10.22
CA GLN A 456 -16.91 -24.98 -10.47
C GLN A 456 -17.98 -24.68 -9.42
N TYR A 457 -18.97 -23.91 -9.83
CA TYR A 457 -20.15 -23.73 -9.03
C TYR A 457 -20.94 -25.04 -9.12
N ARG A 458 -20.95 -25.83 -8.04
CA ARG A 458 -21.65 -27.12 -8.02
C ARG A 458 -23.18 -26.98 -8.14
N ASP A 459 -23.72 -25.80 -7.84
CA ASP A 459 -25.15 -25.54 -7.89
C ASP A 459 -25.62 -25.11 -9.30
N LYS A 460 -26.81 -25.55 -9.71
CA LYS A 460 -27.43 -25.11 -10.96
C LYS A 460 -27.73 -23.61 -10.93
N MET A 461 -27.49 -22.92 -12.04
CA MET A 461 -27.89 -21.51 -12.18
C MET A 461 -29.41 -21.39 -12.14
N ILE A 462 -29.92 -20.51 -11.28
CA ILE A 462 -31.36 -20.23 -11.15
C ILE A 462 -31.66 -18.94 -11.92
N GLY A 463 -32.60 -19.00 -12.86
CA GLY A 463 -32.94 -17.87 -13.74
C GLY A 463 -31.90 -17.61 -14.84
N ARG A 464 -32.05 -16.49 -15.57
CA ARG A 464 -31.15 -16.03 -16.66
C ARG A 464 -31.04 -16.94 -17.90
N LYS A 465 -32.08 -17.74 -18.15
CA LYS A 465 -32.12 -18.67 -19.29
C LYS A 465 -32.03 -17.93 -20.62
N GLU A 466 -32.73 -16.80 -20.75
CA GLU A 466 -32.70 -15.99 -21.98
C GLU A 466 -31.31 -15.43 -22.30
N GLU A 467 -30.58 -14.96 -21.30
CA GLU A 467 -29.23 -14.45 -21.47
C GLU A 467 -28.24 -15.55 -21.83
N LEU A 468 -28.33 -16.72 -21.18
CA LEU A 468 -27.53 -17.90 -21.55
C LEU A 468 -27.83 -18.36 -22.98
N ASP A 469 -29.10 -18.44 -23.36
CA ASP A 469 -29.52 -18.84 -24.71
C ASP A 469 -28.98 -17.86 -25.77
N ARG A 470 -28.91 -16.55 -25.46
CA ARG A 470 -28.26 -15.56 -26.34
C ARG A 470 -26.76 -15.80 -26.47
N LEU A 471 -26.05 -16.06 -25.36
CA LEU A 471 -24.62 -16.35 -25.39
C LEU A 471 -24.33 -17.63 -26.19
N HIS A 472 -25.13 -18.68 -26.01
CA HIS A 472 -25.03 -19.91 -26.81
C HIS A 472 -25.28 -19.68 -28.29
N LYS A 473 -26.31 -18.91 -28.64
CA LYS A 473 -26.58 -18.56 -30.04
C LYS A 473 -25.43 -17.77 -30.69
N MET A 474 -24.78 -16.89 -29.93
CA MET A 474 -23.59 -16.16 -30.38
C MET A 474 -22.40 -17.10 -30.58
N LEU A 475 -22.22 -18.07 -29.69
CA LEU A 475 -21.21 -19.12 -29.83
C LEU A 475 -21.44 -19.95 -31.09
N ASP A 476 -22.68 -20.36 -31.34
CA ASP A 476 -23.05 -21.15 -32.52
C ASP A 476 -22.78 -20.38 -33.82
N THR A 477 -23.21 -19.11 -33.88
CA THR A 477 -23.02 -18.25 -35.06
C THR A 477 -21.58 -17.83 -35.31
N SER A 478 -20.70 -17.86 -34.30
CA SER A 478 -19.27 -17.57 -34.46
C SER A 478 -18.56 -18.53 -35.42
N SER A 479 -19.05 -19.78 -35.49
CA SER A 479 -18.49 -20.84 -36.31
C SER A 479 -18.74 -20.64 -37.81
N GLU A 480 -19.72 -19.81 -38.16
CA GLU A 480 -20.17 -19.61 -39.54
C GLU A 480 -19.75 -18.24 -40.11
N LYS A 481 -19.54 -17.22 -39.26
CA LYS A 481 -19.42 -15.81 -39.69
C LYS A 481 -18.12 -15.10 -39.31
N GLY A 482 -17.17 -15.79 -38.68
CA GLY A 482 -15.87 -15.24 -38.32
C GLY A 482 -15.91 -14.33 -37.09
N GLY A 483 -15.88 -14.93 -35.90
CA GLY A 483 -15.73 -14.24 -34.62
C GLY A 483 -16.92 -13.38 -34.19
N VAL A 484 -17.23 -13.38 -32.90
CA VAL A 484 -18.26 -12.51 -32.32
C VAL A 484 -17.71 -11.89 -31.04
N VAL A 485 -17.93 -10.58 -30.84
CA VAL A 485 -17.66 -9.92 -29.56
C VAL A 485 -18.97 -9.79 -28.78
N CYS A 486 -18.99 -10.32 -27.57
CA CYS A 486 -20.06 -10.08 -26.61
C CYS A 486 -19.55 -9.19 -25.48
N ARG A 487 -20.36 -8.20 -25.08
CA ARG A 487 -20.12 -7.35 -23.91
C ARG A 487 -21.25 -7.55 -22.90
N ILE A 488 -20.90 -8.02 -21.71
CA ILE A 488 -21.83 -8.17 -20.58
C ILE A 488 -21.67 -6.96 -19.66
N ILE A 489 -22.75 -6.19 -19.46
CA ILE A 489 -22.81 -4.98 -18.63
C ILE A 489 -24.01 -5.09 -17.70
N ALA A 490 -23.81 -4.80 -16.41
CA ALA A 490 -24.87 -4.58 -15.43
C ALA A 490 -24.24 -4.00 -14.14
N ASP A 491 -25.02 -3.74 -13.10
CA ASP A 491 -24.54 -3.25 -11.80
C ASP A 491 -23.76 -4.31 -11.02
N ALA A 492 -22.90 -3.87 -10.10
CA ALA A 492 -22.12 -4.77 -9.25
C ALA A 492 -23.04 -5.67 -8.40
N GLY A 493 -22.62 -6.92 -8.15
CA GLY A 493 -23.39 -7.87 -7.32
C GLY A 493 -24.57 -8.59 -7.99
N ILE A 494 -25.00 -8.18 -9.20
CA ILE A 494 -26.19 -8.77 -9.87
C ILE A 494 -25.97 -10.16 -10.49
N GLY A 495 -24.78 -10.75 -10.33
CA GLY A 495 -24.47 -12.10 -10.80
C GLY A 495 -23.83 -12.21 -12.19
N LYS A 496 -23.24 -11.14 -12.74
CA LYS A 496 -22.53 -11.19 -14.06
C LYS A 496 -21.44 -12.25 -14.10
N SER A 497 -20.57 -12.28 -13.08
CA SER A 497 -19.49 -13.27 -13.00
C SER A 497 -20.04 -14.71 -12.92
N ARG A 498 -21.21 -14.88 -12.28
CA ARG A 498 -21.89 -16.18 -12.24
C ARG A 498 -22.46 -16.58 -13.61
N LEU A 499 -23.08 -15.65 -14.35
CA LEU A 499 -23.55 -15.87 -15.71
C LEU A 499 -22.39 -16.23 -16.65
N THR A 500 -21.31 -15.44 -16.64
CA THR A 500 -20.13 -15.68 -17.48
C THR A 500 -19.48 -17.03 -17.18
N ASN A 501 -19.29 -17.36 -15.90
CA ASN A 501 -18.70 -18.66 -15.53
C ASN A 501 -19.62 -19.83 -15.91
N THR A 502 -20.94 -19.71 -15.71
CA THR A 502 -21.88 -20.77 -16.11
C THR A 502 -21.84 -20.99 -17.62
N PHE A 503 -21.76 -19.91 -18.40
CA PHE A 503 -21.59 -20.03 -19.85
C PHE A 503 -20.24 -20.66 -20.23
N ILE A 504 -19.14 -20.26 -19.58
CA ILE A 504 -17.80 -20.83 -19.80
C ILE A 504 -17.80 -22.33 -19.51
N ASP A 505 -18.40 -22.76 -18.39
CA ASP A 505 -18.54 -24.18 -18.02
C ASP A 505 -19.31 -24.95 -19.11
N GLN A 506 -20.43 -24.39 -19.59
CA GLN A 506 -21.23 -25.01 -20.65
C GLN A 506 -20.53 -25.00 -22.01
N ALA A 507 -19.69 -24.00 -22.30
CA ALA A 507 -18.87 -23.98 -23.50
C ALA A 507 -17.73 -25.01 -23.42
N TYR A 508 -17.18 -25.23 -22.23
CA TYR A 508 -16.17 -26.26 -21.96
C TYR A 508 -16.75 -27.66 -22.22
N ASP A 509 -17.97 -27.94 -21.73
CA ASP A 509 -18.69 -29.20 -22.00
C ASP A 509 -18.94 -29.44 -23.50
N ARG A 510 -18.92 -28.37 -24.31
CA ARG A 510 -19.04 -28.41 -25.77
C ARG A 510 -17.70 -28.50 -26.49
N ASN A 511 -16.60 -28.79 -25.79
CA ASN A 511 -15.22 -28.85 -26.30
C ASN A 511 -14.76 -27.55 -26.99
N VAL A 512 -15.23 -26.41 -26.50
CA VAL A 512 -14.74 -25.11 -26.97
C VAL A 512 -13.44 -24.78 -26.25
N GLU A 513 -12.40 -24.42 -26.99
CA GLU A 513 -11.14 -23.92 -26.42
C GLU A 513 -11.40 -22.53 -25.80
N ILE A 514 -11.09 -22.38 -24.51
CA ILE A 514 -11.37 -21.14 -23.77
C ILE A 514 -10.06 -20.48 -23.35
N LEU A 515 -9.89 -19.24 -23.79
CA LEU A 515 -8.78 -18.37 -23.40
C LEU A 515 -9.35 -17.20 -22.63
N ILE A 516 -8.75 -16.88 -21.48
CA ILE A 516 -9.22 -15.80 -20.63
C ILE A 516 -8.05 -14.90 -20.25
N GLY A 517 -8.31 -13.59 -20.28
CA GLY A 517 -7.41 -12.57 -19.79
C GLY A 517 -8.18 -11.60 -18.92
N TYR A 518 -7.49 -11.04 -17.94
CA TYR A 518 -8.09 -10.12 -16.98
C TYR A 518 -7.77 -8.67 -17.32
N CYS A 519 -8.78 -7.83 -17.19
CA CYS A 519 -8.63 -6.38 -17.23
C CYS A 519 -8.51 -5.88 -15.80
N TYR A 520 -7.28 -5.65 -15.37
CA TYR A 520 -7.05 -5.11 -14.04
C TYR A 520 -7.17 -3.59 -14.01
N PRO A 521 -7.82 -2.99 -13.00
CA PRO A 521 -7.94 -1.52 -12.89
C PRO A 521 -6.60 -0.78 -12.90
N TYR A 522 -5.54 -1.41 -12.39
CA TYR A 522 -4.19 -0.86 -12.32
C TYR A 522 -3.41 -0.96 -13.64
N GLU A 523 -3.85 -1.79 -14.58
CA GLU A 523 -3.25 -1.93 -15.91
C GLU A 523 -3.94 -1.03 -16.95
N LYS A 524 -4.72 -0.04 -16.48
CA LYS A 524 -5.45 0.91 -17.34
C LYS A 524 -4.52 1.69 -18.28
N PHE A 525 -3.27 1.89 -17.88
CA PHE A 525 -2.27 2.64 -18.66
C PHE A 525 -1.29 1.75 -19.42
N THR A 526 -1.36 0.43 -19.26
CA THR A 526 -0.53 -0.54 -19.99
C THR A 526 -1.30 -1.00 -21.23
N PRO A 527 -0.97 -0.50 -22.44
CA PRO A 527 -1.70 -0.87 -23.64
C PRO A 527 -1.67 -2.38 -23.84
N PHE A 528 -2.83 -2.93 -24.20
CA PHE A 528 -2.98 -4.36 -24.53
C PHE A 528 -2.66 -5.34 -23.40
N TYR A 529 -2.58 -4.91 -22.13
CA TYR A 529 -2.30 -5.82 -21.01
C TYR A 529 -3.17 -7.09 -20.96
N PRO A 530 -4.51 -7.03 -21.16
CA PRO A 530 -5.33 -8.24 -21.15
C PRO A 530 -4.93 -9.24 -22.24
N TRP A 531 -4.36 -8.75 -23.34
CA TRP A 531 -3.85 -9.59 -24.43
C TRP A 531 -2.55 -10.28 -24.07
N LYS A 532 -1.73 -9.74 -23.16
CA LYS A 532 -0.51 -10.41 -22.70
C LYS A 532 -0.83 -11.76 -22.07
N GLU A 533 -1.79 -11.83 -21.16
CA GLU A 533 -2.18 -13.08 -20.50
C GLU A 533 -2.77 -14.07 -21.52
N LEU A 534 -3.68 -13.59 -22.37
CA LEU A 534 -4.29 -14.40 -23.43
C LEU A 534 -3.27 -14.99 -24.39
N LEU A 535 -2.34 -14.17 -24.88
CA LEU A 535 -1.30 -14.58 -25.81
C LEU A 535 -0.28 -15.48 -25.13
N SER A 536 0.06 -15.25 -23.86
CA SER A 536 0.97 -16.13 -23.12
C SER A 536 0.41 -17.54 -23.01
N LEU A 537 -0.88 -17.66 -22.64
CA LEU A 537 -1.58 -18.94 -22.57
C LEU A 537 -1.71 -19.60 -23.95
N PHE A 538 -2.13 -18.83 -24.96
CA PHE A 538 -2.33 -19.33 -26.31
C PHE A 538 -1.03 -19.82 -26.96
N LEU A 539 0.07 -19.10 -26.75
CA LEU A 539 1.38 -19.43 -27.32
C LEU A 539 2.16 -20.44 -26.44
N GLY A 540 1.64 -20.80 -25.26
CA GLY A 540 2.30 -21.70 -24.30
C GLY A 540 3.58 -21.11 -23.70
N ILE A 541 3.64 -19.78 -23.59
CA ILE A 541 4.79 -19.01 -23.12
C ILE A 541 4.66 -18.73 -21.63
N PHE A 542 5.69 -19.09 -20.86
CA PHE A 542 5.77 -18.95 -19.41
C PHE A 542 6.86 -17.97 -19.00
N GLU A 543 6.77 -17.45 -17.78
CA GLU A 543 7.73 -16.47 -17.24
C GLU A 543 9.16 -17.01 -17.10
N ASP A 544 9.32 -18.32 -16.98
CA ASP A 544 10.62 -18.98 -16.85
C ASP A 544 11.27 -19.31 -18.21
N ASP A 545 10.53 -19.11 -19.32
CA ASP A 545 11.06 -19.38 -20.65
C ASP A 545 12.13 -18.36 -21.05
N SER A 546 13.26 -18.84 -21.59
CA SER A 546 14.27 -17.99 -22.21
C SER A 546 13.69 -17.24 -23.42
N LEU A 547 14.27 -16.09 -23.78
CA LEU A 547 13.82 -15.30 -24.93
C LEU A 547 13.71 -16.14 -26.21
N GLU A 548 14.71 -16.98 -26.48
CA GLU A 548 14.75 -17.89 -27.62
C GLU A 548 13.61 -18.91 -27.59
N THR A 549 13.32 -19.47 -26.41
CA THR A 549 12.21 -20.41 -26.20
C THR A 549 10.86 -19.73 -26.44
N ARG A 550 10.70 -18.48 -25.98
CA ARG A 550 9.46 -17.71 -26.20
C ARG A 550 9.21 -17.43 -27.67
N VAL A 551 10.23 -17.00 -28.40
CA VAL A 551 10.13 -16.75 -29.85
C VAL A 551 9.81 -18.04 -30.59
N SER A 552 10.53 -19.14 -30.32
CA SER A 552 10.27 -20.44 -30.95
C SER A 552 8.84 -20.96 -30.70
N LYS A 553 8.34 -20.82 -29.47
CA LYS A 553 6.96 -21.17 -29.11
C LYS A 553 5.94 -20.32 -29.87
N ALA A 554 6.18 -19.01 -29.99
CA ALA A 554 5.34 -18.11 -30.76
C ALA A 554 5.33 -18.47 -32.26
N GLU A 555 6.49 -18.75 -32.85
CA GLU A 555 6.62 -19.18 -34.25
C GLU A 555 5.86 -20.48 -34.52
N LYS A 556 6.02 -21.47 -33.63
CA LYS A 556 5.33 -22.76 -33.72
C LYS A 556 3.80 -22.61 -33.62
N ALA A 557 3.33 -21.76 -32.71
CA ALA A 557 1.90 -21.49 -32.54
C ALA A 557 1.30 -20.76 -33.76
N LEU A 558 2.03 -19.80 -34.34
CA LEU A 558 1.61 -19.10 -35.57
C LEU A 558 1.61 -20.03 -36.79
N TYR A 559 2.60 -20.92 -36.91
CA TYR A 559 2.66 -21.93 -37.95
C TYR A 559 1.40 -22.82 -37.93
N ASN A 560 0.98 -23.26 -36.73
CA ASN A 560 -0.20 -24.11 -36.56
C ASN A 560 -1.53 -23.42 -36.93
N LEU A 561 -1.56 -22.09 -37.01
CA LEU A 561 -2.76 -21.33 -37.38
C LEU A 561 -2.93 -21.18 -38.89
N ASN A 562 -1.97 -21.61 -39.72
CA ASN A 562 -1.99 -21.61 -41.21
C ASN A 562 -2.34 -20.27 -41.91
N SER A 563 -2.54 -19.18 -41.17
CA SER A 563 -3.12 -17.92 -41.67
C SER A 563 -2.42 -16.65 -41.16
N PHE A 564 -1.29 -16.81 -40.46
CA PHE A 564 -0.47 -15.71 -39.97
C PHE A 564 1.00 -15.87 -40.39
N ASP A 565 1.62 -14.75 -40.76
CA ASP A 565 3.05 -14.70 -41.06
C ASP A 565 3.87 -14.88 -39.77
N ILE A 566 4.82 -15.81 -39.79
CA ILE A 566 5.73 -16.16 -38.69
C ILE A 566 6.54 -14.92 -38.24
N ALA A 567 6.76 -13.94 -39.13
CA ALA A 567 7.43 -12.68 -38.80
C ALA A 567 6.77 -11.92 -37.64
N TRP A 568 5.49 -12.17 -37.34
CA TRP A 568 4.78 -11.57 -36.20
C TRP A 568 5.18 -12.16 -34.84
N ALA A 569 5.88 -13.30 -34.79
CA ALA A 569 6.24 -13.96 -33.53
C ALA A 569 6.99 -13.03 -32.58
N LYS A 570 7.99 -12.30 -33.08
CA LYS A 570 8.77 -11.34 -32.27
C LYS A 570 7.92 -10.17 -31.80
N ALA A 571 6.99 -9.68 -32.62
CA ALA A 571 6.09 -8.59 -32.26
C ALA A 571 5.09 -9.01 -31.16
N LEU A 572 4.58 -10.25 -31.22
CA LEU A 572 3.73 -10.83 -30.17
C LEU A 572 4.52 -11.05 -28.87
N VAL A 573 5.78 -11.51 -28.95
CA VAL A 573 6.65 -11.63 -27.78
C VAL A 573 6.98 -10.27 -27.16
N ALA A 574 7.19 -9.23 -27.97
CA ALA A 574 7.38 -7.86 -27.51
C ALA A 574 6.13 -7.29 -26.81
N LEU A 575 4.93 -7.58 -27.31
CA LEU A 575 3.65 -7.19 -26.69
C LEU A 575 3.45 -7.79 -25.29
N MET A 576 4.12 -8.90 -24.98
CA MET A 576 4.10 -9.51 -23.64
C MET A 576 5.09 -8.85 -22.66
N GLY A 577 5.74 -7.75 -23.07
CA GLY A 577 6.64 -6.96 -22.21
C GLY A 577 8.07 -7.51 -22.15
N VAL A 578 8.46 -8.37 -23.10
CA VAL A 578 9.84 -8.86 -23.22
C VAL A 578 10.60 -7.95 -24.19
N PRO A 579 11.74 -7.35 -23.79
CA PRO A 579 12.53 -6.53 -24.71
C PRO A 579 13.13 -7.43 -25.81
N VAL A 580 12.66 -7.25 -27.04
CA VAL A 580 13.19 -7.92 -28.25
C VAL A 580 13.89 -6.86 -29.10
N GLN A 581 15.02 -7.20 -29.74
CA GLN A 581 15.66 -6.31 -30.73
C GLN A 581 14.67 -5.98 -31.85
N GLU A 582 14.57 -4.70 -32.23
CA GLU A 582 13.63 -4.23 -33.25
C GLU A 582 13.90 -4.89 -34.61
N ASP A 583 12.86 -5.51 -35.17
CA ASP A 583 12.86 -6.15 -36.49
C ASP A 583 12.66 -5.08 -37.59
N PRO A 584 13.28 -5.21 -38.79
CA PRO A 584 13.11 -4.29 -39.92
C PRO A 584 11.65 -3.89 -40.22
N LEU A 585 10.67 -4.77 -40.00
CA LEU A 585 9.24 -4.51 -40.19
C LEU A 585 8.64 -3.47 -39.21
N THR A 586 9.29 -3.21 -38.07
CA THR A 586 8.79 -2.31 -37.00
C THR A 586 9.47 -0.95 -36.96
N ARG A 587 10.51 -0.75 -37.79
CA ARG A 587 11.39 0.42 -37.79
C ARG A 587 10.81 1.65 -38.49
N GLU A 588 9.91 1.46 -39.45
CA GLU A 588 9.37 2.55 -40.29
C GLU A 588 8.00 3.08 -39.83
N ILE A 589 7.40 2.50 -38.79
CA ILE A 589 6.03 2.86 -38.38
C ILE A 589 6.09 3.86 -37.21
N ASP A 590 5.69 5.11 -37.47
CA ASP A 590 5.59 6.19 -36.46
C ASP A 590 4.64 5.80 -35.30
N ARG A 591 4.87 6.30 -34.09
CA ARG A 591 4.20 5.87 -32.84
C ARG A 591 2.67 6.06 -32.86
N LYS A 592 2.19 7.10 -33.55
CA LYS A 592 0.75 7.32 -33.81
C LYS A 592 0.19 6.39 -34.89
N GLN A 593 1.02 6.03 -35.86
CA GLN A 593 0.69 5.09 -36.93
C GLN A 593 0.66 3.64 -36.42
N LYS A 594 1.57 3.23 -35.52
CA LYS A 594 1.52 1.93 -34.81
C LYS A 594 0.17 1.75 -34.13
N THR A 595 -0.28 2.73 -33.34
CA THR A 595 -1.57 2.63 -32.65
C THR A 595 -2.77 2.53 -33.62
N LYS A 596 -2.72 3.25 -34.76
CA LYS A 596 -3.75 3.18 -35.82
C LYS A 596 -3.69 1.90 -36.65
N ASP A 597 -2.52 1.42 -37.02
CA ASP A 597 -2.32 0.23 -37.83
C ASP A 597 -2.52 -1.04 -36.99
N PHE A 598 -2.23 -1.05 -35.70
CA PHE A 598 -2.66 -2.12 -34.78
C PHE A 598 -4.17 -2.12 -34.55
N SER A 599 -4.83 -0.95 -34.50
CA SER A 599 -6.30 -0.88 -34.52
C SER A 599 -6.89 -1.35 -35.86
N LYS A 600 -6.19 -1.10 -36.98
CA LYS A 600 -6.57 -1.61 -38.30
C LYS A 600 -6.23 -3.09 -38.49
N SER A 601 -5.20 -3.65 -37.86
CA SER A 601 -4.84 -5.08 -37.94
C SER A 601 -5.74 -5.95 -37.06
N SER A 602 -6.16 -5.43 -35.90
CA SER A 602 -7.27 -6.01 -35.13
C SER A 602 -8.61 -5.89 -35.88
N SER A 603 -8.82 -4.80 -36.63
CA SER A 603 -9.96 -4.65 -37.56
C SER A 603 -9.81 -5.44 -38.86
N ALA A 604 -8.60 -5.80 -39.30
CA ALA A 604 -8.30 -6.52 -40.54
C ALA A 604 -8.30 -8.04 -40.33
N CYS A 605 -7.94 -8.52 -39.13
CA CYS A 605 -8.37 -9.82 -38.62
C CYS A 605 -9.90 -9.96 -38.69
N TYR A 606 -10.64 -8.85 -38.51
CA TYR A 606 -12.09 -8.80 -38.65
C TYR A 606 -12.60 -8.63 -40.10
N ARG A 607 -11.87 -7.96 -41.01
CA ARG A 607 -12.36 -7.65 -42.38
C ARG A 607 -11.90 -8.61 -43.47
N ASN A 608 -10.74 -9.26 -43.37
CA ASN A 608 -10.28 -10.18 -44.42
C ASN A 608 -10.96 -11.56 -44.42
N VAL A 609 -11.96 -11.76 -43.54
CA VAL A 609 -12.88 -12.91 -43.59
C VAL A 609 -13.98 -12.74 -44.66
N GLN A 610 -14.10 -11.58 -45.33
CA GLN A 610 -15.22 -11.30 -46.24
C GLN A 610 -15.01 -11.56 -47.74
N THR A 611 -13.83 -11.92 -48.23
CA THR A 611 -13.63 -12.03 -49.70
C THR A 611 -12.77 -13.21 -50.14
N ARG A 612 -13.38 -14.41 -50.13
CA ARG A 612 -13.47 -15.35 -51.27
C ARG A 612 -13.82 -16.76 -50.77
N SER A 613 -14.92 -17.24 -51.31
CA SER A 613 -15.47 -18.59 -51.35
C SER A 613 -14.52 -19.77 -51.03
N HIS A 614 -15.01 -20.63 -50.12
CA HIS A 614 -14.67 -22.05 -49.91
C HIS A 614 -13.54 -22.43 -48.93
N TRP A 615 -13.68 -22.21 -47.62
CA TRP A 615 -12.94 -23.01 -46.62
C TRP A 615 -13.75 -23.18 -45.32
N ARG A 616 -14.03 -24.44 -44.95
CA ARG A 616 -14.65 -24.85 -43.67
C ARG A 616 -13.57 -24.91 -42.59
N TRP A 617 -13.65 -24.12 -41.52
CA TRP A 617 -12.89 -24.31 -40.27
C TRP A 617 -13.73 -23.92 -39.05
N SER A 618 -13.54 -24.68 -37.97
CA SER A 618 -14.41 -24.85 -36.81
C SER A 618 -14.33 -23.73 -35.76
N SER A 619 -15.51 -23.24 -35.37
CA SER A 619 -15.93 -22.56 -34.12
C SER A 619 -14.85 -22.09 -33.12
N LYS A 620 -14.63 -20.77 -33.04
CA LYS A 620 -13.96 -20.09 -31.91
C LYS A 620 -14.77 -18.84 -31.51
N THR A 621 -15.16 -18.72 -30.23
CA THR A 621 -15.89 -17.57 -29.67
C THR A 621 -15.10 -16.91 -28.56
N PHE A 622 -15.11 -15.57 -28.53
CA PHE A 622 -14.53 -14.74 -27.50
C PHE A 622 -15.64 -14.13 -26.63
N ILE A 623 -15.48 -14.16 -25.30
CA ILE A 623 -16.37 -13.45 -24.37
C ILE A 623 -15.55 -12.62 -23.40
N GLY A 624 -15.87 -11.33 -23.31
CA GLY A 624 -15.34 -10.42 -22.30
C GLY A 624 -16.48 -9.71 -21.56
N SER A 625 -16.55 -9.88 -20.23
CA SER A 625 -17.42 -9.07 -19.38
C SER A 625 -16.66 -7.85 -18.87
N THR A 626 -17.26 -6.65 -18.99
CA THR A 626 -16.71 -5.41 -18.42
C THR A 626 -17.71 -4.85 -17.41
N ASN A 627 -17.33 -4.79 -16.14
CA ASN A 627 -18.08 -4.08 -15.11
C ASN A 627 -17.62 -2.62 -15.11
N PHE A 628 -18.42 -1.69 -15.64
CA PHE A 628 -18.60 -0.28 -15.20
C PHE A 628 -19.40 0.49 -16.28
N PRO A 629 -20.16 1.53 -15.89
CA PRO A 629 -21.06 2.26 -16.77
C PRO A 629 -20.27 3.07 -17.79
N ALA A 630 -20.75 3.07 -19.03
CA ALA A 630 -20.22 3.89 -20.08
C ALA A 630 -20.56 5.37 -19.81
N ALA A 631 -19.54 6.17 -19.55
CA ALA A 631 -19.54 7.58 -19.91
C ALA A 631 -18.48 7.74 -21.00
N PHE A 632 -18.93 7.94 -22.23
CA PHE A 632 -18.17 8.63 -23.25
C PHE A 632 -18.47 10.12 -23.13
#